data_AF-A0A7J0BHS6-F1
#
_entry.id   AF-A0A7J0BHS6-F1
#
_cell.length_a   1.000
_cell.length_b   1.000
_cell.length_c   1.000
_cell.angle_alpha   90.00
_cell.angle_beta   90.00
_cell.angle_gamma   90.00
#
_symmetry.space_group_name_H-M   'P 1'
#
loop_
_entity.id
_entity.type
_entity.pdbx_description
1 polymer ?
#
loop_
_entity_poly.entity_id
_entity_poly.type
_entity_poly.pdbx_seq_one_letter_code
_entity_poly.pdbx_strand_id
1 'polypeptide(L)' 'MGWSQDDDKKKKKKDAGYVACSEDWEFDPILSQMEDEFDHLSEETIHKAFKSCCKEVKTPRPVDDFVDCMREKLRNK' A
#
# COMPACT_ATOMS: atom_id res chain seq x y z
N MET A 1 -7.01 21.94 -34.24
CA MET A 1 -7.52 20.55 -34.24
C MET A 1 -7.11 19.94 -32.92
N GLY A 2 -8.09 19.82 -32.00
CA GLY A 2 -7.86 19.34 -30.64
C GLY A 2 -7.52 17.86 -30.64
N TRP A 3 -6.47 17.51 -29.90
CA TRP A 3 -6.15 16.13 -29.58
C TRP A 3 -6.74 15.89 -28.20
N SER A 4 -7.86 15.17 -28.19
CA SER A 4 -8.49 14.55 -27.02
C SER A 4 -7.39 13.90 -26.15
N GLN A 5 -7.32 14.20 -24.85
CA GLN A 5 -8.09 13.52 -23.82
C GLN A 5 -7.98 11.99 -23.94
N ASP A 6 -6.75 11.48 -23.97
CA ASP A 6 -6.49 10.05 -23.80
C ASP A 6 -6.06 9.76 -22.35
N ASP A 7 -6.92 8.93 -21.77
CA ASP A 7 -7.14 8.59 -20.38
C ASP A 7 -6.08 7.59 -19.86
N ASP A 8 -4.79 7.86 -20.04
CA ASP A 8 -3.72 6.95 -19.58
C ASP A 8 -3.33 7.16 -18.11
N LYS A 9 -4.32 7.42 -17.24
CA LYS A 9 -4.18 7.42 -15.78
C LYS A 9 -4.47 6.07 -15.12
N LYS A 10 -4.45 4.95 -15.88
CA LYS A 10 -4.85 3.62 -15.38
C LYS A 10 -3.85 2.47 -15.54
N LYS A 11 -2.58 2.72 -15.90
CA LYS A 11 -1.59 1.63 -16.12
C LYS A 11 -0.24 1.74 -15.40
N LYS A 12 -0.11 2.59 -14.37
CA LYS A 12 1.09 2.62 -13.50
C LYS A 12 0.92 1.82 -12.20
N LYS A 13 0.32 0.62 -12.26
CA LYS A 13 0.09 -0.25 -11.09
C LYS A 13 0.57 -1.69 -11.32
N LYS A 14 1.78 -1.90 -11.87
CA LYS A 14 2.22 -3.25 -12.22
C LYS A 14 3.70 -3.58 -12.01
N ASP A 15 4.47 -2.77 -11.27
CA ASP A 15 5.92 -3.01 -11.16
C ASP A 15 6.40 -3.64 -9.85
N ALA A 16 5.49 -3.95 -8.92
CA ALA A 16 5.74 -4.99 -7.93
C ALA A 16 4.41 -5.65 -7.60
N GLY A 17 4.14 -6.84 -8.13
CA GLY A 17 2.95 -7.61 -7.73
C GLY A 17 2.98 -8.02 -6.25
N TYR A 18 4.14 -7.84 -5.61
CA TYR A 18 4.42 -8.31 -4.27
C TYR A 18 5.16 -7.26 -3.44
N VAL A 19 4.86 -7.20 -2.15
CA VAL A 19 5.56 -6.36 -1.18
C VAL A 19 6.68 -7.17 -0.55
N ALA A 20 7.94 -6.80 -0.77
CA ALA A 20 8.99 -7.29 0.11
C ALA A 20 8.94 -6.48 1.41
N CYS A 21 8.86 -7.17 2.54
CA CYS A 21 9.09 -6.52 3.84
C CYS A 21 10.55 -6.54 4.23
N SER A 22 11.42 -6.71 3.24
CA SER A 22 12.87 -6.75 3.42
C SER A 22 13.43 -5.33 3.44
N GLU A 23 12.80 -4.39 2.73
CA GLU A 23 13.31 -3.04 2.56
C GLU A 23 12.20 -2.01 2.76
N ASP A 24 12.48 -0.95 3.53
CA ASP A 24 11.45 0.00 3.91
C ASP A 24 10.92 0.87 2.75
N TRP A 25 11.71 1.03 1.70
CA TRP A 25 11.38 1.87 0.55
C TRP A 25 10.38 1.22 -0.42
N GLU A 26 10.23 -0.11 -0.42
CA GLU A 26 9.31 -0.82 -1.34
C GLU A 26 7.83 -0.57 -1.02
N PHE A 27 7.55 -0.14 0.21
CA PHE A 27 6.18 0.07 0.69
C PHE A 27 5.84 1.55 0.92
N ASP A 28 6.78 2.47 0.68
CA ASP A 28 6.58 3.93 0.64
C ASP A 28 5.34 4.38 -0.15
N PRO A 29 5.05 3.85 -1.37
CA PRO A 29 3.81 4.21 -2.07
C PRO A 29 2.55 3.71 -1.36
N ILE A 30 2.64 2.63 -0.58
CA ILE A 30 1.52 2.09 0.20
C ILE A 30 1.35 2.89 1.50
N LEU A 31 2.45 3.29 2.16
CA LEU A 31 2.41 4.23 3.29
C LEU A 31 1.72 5.51 2.89
N SER A 32 2.19 6.16 1.82
CA SER A 32 1.60 7.42 1.36
C SER A 32 0.11 7.28 1.06
N GLN A 33 -0.32 6.13 0.51
CA GLN A 33 -1.74 5.84 0.32
C GLN A 33 -2.51 5.66 1.64
N MET A 34 -1.92 4.98 2.64
CA MET A 34 -2.55 4.80 3.95
C MET A 34 -2.54 6.08 4.78
N GLU A 35 -1.52 6.92 4.68
CA GLU A 35 -1.47 8.23 5.33
C GLU A 35 -2.54 9.16 4.74
N ASP A 36 -2.73 9.15 3.41
CA ASP A 36 -3.81 9.89 2.76
C ASP A 36 -5.21 9.38 3.14
N GLU A 37 -5.38 8.04 3.23
CA GLU A 37 -6.66 7.41 3.61
C GLU A 37 -6.94 7.52 5.12
N PHE A 38 -5.90 7.50 5.96
CA PHE A 38 -5.97 7.51 7.42
C PHE A 38 -5.16 8.69 8.03
N ASP A 39 -5.44 9.92 7.59
CA ASP A 39 -4.78 11.16 8.09
C ASP A 39 -4.90 11.36 9.62
N HIS A 40 -5.89 10.72 10.25
CA HIS A 40 -6.08 10.74 11.70
C HIS A 40 -5.17 9.77 12.46
N LEU A 41 -4.47 8.85 11.76
CA LEU A 41 -3.55 7.89 12.35
C LEU A 41 -2.11 8.38 12.22
N SER A 42 -1.32 8.19 13.28
CA SER A 42 0.11 8.52 13.23
C SER A 42 0.88 7.51 12.37
N GLU A 43 1.93 7.98 11.70
CA GLU A 43 2.90 7.17 10.93
C GLU A 43 3.36 5.92 11.71
N GLU A 44 3.61 6.05 13.03
CA GLU A 44 3.99 4.92 13.88
C GLU A 44 2.93 3.80 13.90
N THR A 45 1.64 4.15 13.89
CA THR A 45 0.54 3.18 13.86
C THR A 45 0.50 2.45 12.52
N ILE A 46 0.75 3.18 11.43
CA ILE A 46 0.82 2.62 10.07
C ILE A 46 2.03 1.69 9.93
N HIS A 47 3.20 2.10 10.42
CA HIS A 47 4.40 1.25 10.47
C HIS A 47 4.19 -0.01 11.32
N LYS A 48 3.44 0.09 12.42
CA LYS A 48 3.12 -1.06 13.27
C LYS A 48 2.16 -2.02 12.58
N ALA A 49 1.15 -1.50 11.88
CA ALA A 49 0.24 -2.28 11.06
C ALA A 49 1.01 -3.01 9.94
N PHE A 50 1.90 -2.30 9.25
CA PHE A 50 2.79 -2.85 8.24
C PHE A 50 3.61 -4.04 8.76
N LYS A 51 4.35 -3.86 9.87
CA LYS A 51 5.15 -4.94 10.48
C LYS A 51 4.29 -6.14 10.89
N SER A 52 3.03 -5.90 11.25
CA SER A 52 2.07 -6.97 11.54
C SER A 52 1.68 -7.72 10.26
N CYS A 53 1.35 -7.00 9.19
CA CYS A 53 0.97 -7.58 7.90
C CYS A 53 2.13 -8.34 7.23
N CYS A 54 3.38 -7.91 7.46
CA CYS A 54 4.56 -8.66 7.04
C CYS A 54 4.68 -10.05 7.65
N LYS A 55 4.14 -10.26 8.85
CA LYS A 55 4.12 -11.55 9.53
C LYS A 55 2.88 -12.37 9.18
N GLU A 56 1.78 -11.69 8.88
CA GLU A 56 0.48 -12.29 8.58
C GLU A 56 0.39 -12.78 7.13
N VAL A 57 0.81 -11.94 6.17
CA VAL A 57 0.82 -12.26 4.75
C VAL A 57 2.06 -13.11 4.42
N LYS A 58 1.81 -14.35 3.97
CA LYS A 58 2.86 -15.27 3.52
C LYS A 58 3.45 -14.84 2.18
N THR A 59 4.72 -15.14 1.97
CA THR A 59 5.36 -14.95 0.66
C THR A 59 4.78 -15.94 -0.36
N PRO A 60 4.55 -15.52 -1.63
CA PRO A 60 4.82 -14.20 -2.20
C PRO A 60 3.72 -13.19 -1.81
N ARG A 61 4.07 -12.14 -1.07
CA ARG A 61 3.13 -11.22 -0.38
C ARG A 61 2.43 -10.31 -1.39
N PRO A 62 1.23 -10.63 -1.88
CA PRO A 62 0.61 -9.84 -2.94
C PRO A 62 0.31 -8.43 -2.42
N VAL A 63 0.51 -7.40 -3.24
CA VAL A 63 0.19 -6.01 -2.83
C VAL A 63 -1.27 -5.90 -2.40
N ASP A 64 -2.19 -6.55 -3.12
CA ASP A 64 -3.62 -6.49 -2.84
C ASP A 64 -3.96 -7.04 -1.44
N ASP A 65 -3.54 -8.28 -1.14
CA ASP A 65 -3.64 -8.90 0.19
C ASP A 65 -2.95 -8.06 1.29
N PHE A 66 -1.82 -7.43 0.95
CA PHE A 66 -1.07 -6.64 1.91
C PHE A 66 -1.79 -5.33 2.26
N VAL A 67 -2.33 -4.65 1.25
CA VAL A 67 -3.16 -3.45 1.39
C VAL A 67 -4.42 -3.79 2.18
N ASP A 68 -5.06 -4.92 1.91
CA ASP A 68 -6.24 -5.40 2.62
C ASP A 68 -5.93 -5.65 4.11
N CYS A 69 -4.86 -6.39 4.40
CA CYS A 69 -4.38 -6.59 5.76
C CYS A 69 -4.12 -5.25 6.47
N MET A 70 -3.45 -4.30 5.81
CA MET A 70 -3.19 -3.00 6.43
C MET A 70 -4.48 -2.24 6.74
N ARG A 71 -5.43 -2.21 5.80
CA ARG A 71 -6.75 -1.60 6.01
C ARG A 71 -7.50 -2.24 7.17
N GLU A 72 -7.49 -3.56 7.28
CA GLU A 72 -8.10 -4.26 8.41
C GLU A 72 -7.44 -3.87 9.75
N LYS A 73 -6.11 -3.82 9.80
CA LYS A 73 -5.39 -3.42 11.02
C LYS A 73 -5.63 -1.96 11.40
N LEU A 74 -5.67 -1.06 10.42
CA LEU A 74 -5.84 0.38 10.63
C LEU A 74 -7.29 0.74 10.96
N ARG A 75 -8.28 0.04 10.40
CA ARG A 75 -9.69 0.24 10.73
C ARG A 75 -10.03 -0.19 12.16
N ASN A 76 -9.28 -1.12 12.73
CA ASN A 76 -9.52 -1.66 14.06
C ASN A 76 -8.70 -0.95 15.17
N LYS A 77 -8.21 0.25 14.88
CA LYS A 77 -7.24 1.01 15.67
C LYS A 77 -7.77 2.41 15.97
#